data_AF-A0A920E6X6-F1
#
_entry.id   AF-A0A920E6X6-F1
#
_cell.length_a   1.000
_cell.length_b   1.000
_cell.length_c   1.000
_cell.angle_alpha   90.00
_cell.angle_beta   90.00
_cell.angle_gamma   90.00
#
_symmetry.space_group_name_H-M   'P 1'
#
loop_
_entity.id
_entity.type
_entity.pdbx_description
1 polymer ?
#
loop_
_entity_poly.entity_id
_entity_poly.type
_entity_poly.pdbx_seq_one_letter_code
_entity_poly.pdbx_strand_id
1 'polypeptide(L)' 'MGHYAVIEIGSNAVRMILGEKEDDSSVKVLRSWSSHFRLGQEVFSKGNISASFQNPTLQYPRKTP' A
#
# COMPACT_ATOMS: atom_id res chain seq x y z
N MET A 1 -5.61 17.16 -16.14
CA MET A 1 -5.37 16.83 -14.72
C MET A 1 -4.66 15.49 -14.63
N GLY A 2 -3.58 15.41 -13.86
CA GLY A 2 -2.73 14.21 -13.76
C GLY A 2 -3.08 13.41 -12.52
N HIS A 3 -3.24 12.09 -12.67
CA HIS A 3 -3.43 11.18 -11.54
C HIS A 3 -2.10 10.54 -11.15
N TYR A 4 -1.85 10.45 -9.85
CA TYR A 4 -0.63 9.90 -9.27
C TYR A 4 -0.98 8.82 -8.26
N ALA A 5 -0.26 7.70 -8.32
CA ALA A 5 -0.35 6.67 -7.30
C ALA A 5 0.99 6.59 -6.56
N VAL A 6 0.92 6.63 -5.23
CA VAL A 6 2.06 6.34 -4.35
C VAL A 6 1.79 5.00 -3.70
N ILE A 7 2.74 4.08 -3.78
CA ILE A 7 2.71 2.80 -3.07
C ILE A 7 3.88 2.77 -2.09
N GLU A 8 3.57 2.65 -0.80
CA GLU A 8 4.54 2.46 0.27
C GLU A 8 4.55 0.97 0.65
N ILE A 9 5.73 0.34 0.63
CA ILE A 9 5.92 -1.03 1.10
C ILE A 9 6.77 -0.98 2.37
N GLY A 10 6.12 -1.05 3.52
CA GLY A 10 6.76 -1.08 4.83
C GLY A 10 6.86 -2.49 5.39
N SER A 11 7.69 -2.67 6.43
CA SER A 11 7.86 -3.96 7.10
C SER A 11 6.60 -4.47 7.82
N ASN A 12 5.65 -3.60 8.15
CA ASN A 12 4.41 -3.96 8.84
C ASN A 12 3.15 -3.83 7.96
N ALA A 13 3.18 -2.96 6.95
CA ALA A 13 2.02 -2.67 6.13
C ALA A 13 2.44 -2.20 4.74
N VAL A 14 1.57 -2.47 3.77
CA VAL A 14 1.62 -1.86 2.44
C VAL A 14 0.51 -0.82 2.37
N ARG A 15 0.83 0.38 1.91
CA ARG A 15 -0.13 1.48 1.73
C ARG A 15 -0.13 1.96 0.30
N MET A 16 -1.27 2.44 -0.16
CA MET A 16 -1.41 3.07 -1.46
C MET A 16 -2.24 4.34 -1.31
N ILE A 17 -1.81 5.42 -1.95
CA ILE A 17 -2.56 6.68 -2.03
C ILE A 17 -2.70 7.06 -3.50
N LEU A 18 -3.93 7.29 -3.95
CA LEU A 18 -4.23 7.87 -5.26
C LEU A 18 -4.51 9.35 -5.08
N GLY A 19 -3.72 10.20 -5.73
CA GLY A 19 -3.87 11.64 -5.77
C GLY A 19 -4.18 12.16 -7.17
N GLU A 20 -4.76 13.34 -7.23
CA GLU A 20 -4.95 14.12 -8.45
C GLU A 20 -4.26 15.47 -8.27
N LYS A 21 -3.46 15.87 -9.26
CA LYS A 21 -2.84 17.20 -9.28
C LYS A 21 -3.85 18.21 -9.81
N GLU A 22 -4.10 19.20 -8.97
CA GLU A 22 -4.93 20.37 -9.28
C GLU A 22 -4.09 21.45 -9.98
N ASP A 23 -4.76 22.44 -10.57
CA ASP A 23 -4.10 23.49 -11.36
C ASP A 23 -3.23 24.42 -10.50
N ASP A 24 -3.54 24.54 -9.20
CA ASP A 24 -2.77 25.29 -8.21
C ASP A 24 -1.51 24.55 -7.70
N SER A 25 -1.17 23.42 -8.33
CA SER A 25 -0.08 22.52 -7.92
C SER A 25 -0.29 21.80 -6.58
N SER A 26 -1.47 21.89 -5.98
CA SER A 26 -1.86 21.02 -4.87
C SER A 26 -2.16 19.60 -5.36
N VAL A 27 -2.14 18.65 -4.42
CA VAL A 27 -2.53 17.26 -4.67
C VAL A 27 -3.73 16.93 -3.81
N LYS A 28 -4.85 16.61 -4.45
CA LYS A 28 -6.05 16.12 -3.79
C LYS A 28 -5.98 14.61 -3.64
N VAL A 29 -6.10 14.10 -2.42
CA VAL A 29 -6.20 12.66 -2.17
C VAL A 29 -7.58 12.18 -2.62
N LEU A 30 -7.62 11.32 -3.63
CA LEU A 30 -8.83 10.69 -4.13
C LEU A 30 -9.17 9.45 -3.32
N ARG A 31 -8.16 8.62 -3.03
CA ARG A 31 -8.31 7.39 -2.25
C ARG A 31 -7.03 7.05 -1.50
N SER A 32 -7.19 6.37 -0.38
CA SER A 32 -6.11 5.80 0.42
C SER A 32 -6.48 4.38 0.82
N TRP A 33 -5.50 3.49 0.78
CA TRP A 33 -5.62 2.09 1.16
C TRP A 33 -4.43 1.68 2.02
N SER A 34 -4.69 0.82 2.99
CA SER A 34 -3.64 0.21 3.83
C SER A 34 -4.00 -1.24 4.08
N SER A 35 -3.03 -2.13 3.91
CA SER A 35 -3.14 -3.54 4.27
C SER A 35 -2.03 -3.90 5.25
N HIS A 36 -2.40 -4.56 6.34
CA HIS A 36 -1.41 -5.11 7.27
C HIS A 36 -0.67 -6.26 6.60
N PHE A 37 0.63 -6.09 6.47
CA PHE A 37 1.52 -7.00 5.77
C PHE A 37 2.83 -7.08 6.55
N ARG A 38 2.90 -8.03 7.49
CA ARG A 38 4.02 -8.18 8.46
C ARG A 38 5.29 -8.75 7.82
N LEU A 39 5.73 -8.18 6.69
CA LEU A 39 6.93 -8.55 5.94
C LEU A 39 8.17 -8.64 6.84
N GLY A 40 8.32 -7.69 7.76
CA GLY A 40 9.41 -7.64 8.71
C GLY A 40 9.46 -8.85 9.62
N GLN A 41 8.31 -9.41 10.03
CA GLN A 41 8.31 -10.58 10.90
C GLN A 41 8.96 -11.79 10.21
N GLU A 42 8.70 -12.01 8.93
CA GLU A 42 9.34 -13.08 8.17
C GLU A 42 10.84 -12.84 8.01
N VAL A 43 11.24 -11.62 7.63
CA VAL A 43 12.65 -11.27 7.46
C VAL A 43 13.43 -11.37 8.78
N PHE A 44 12.89 -10.84 9.88
CA PHE A 44 13.54 -10.89 11.19
C PHE A 44 13.61 -12.31 11.77
N SER A 45 12.71 -13.21 11.38
CA SER A 45 12.70 -14.59 11.90
C SER A 45 13.46 -15.58 11.03
N LYS A 46 13.36 -15.48 9.70
CA LYS A 46 13.87 -16.47 8.74
C LYS A 46 14.98 -15.92 7.84
N GLY A 47 15.18 -14.60 7.81
CA GLY A 47 16.15 -13.94 6.92
C GLY A 47 15.67 -13.81 5.47
N ASN A 48 14.49 -14.31 5.13
CA ASN A 48 13.90 -14.26 3.79
C ASN A 48 12.37 -14.10 3.84
N ILE A 49 11.79 -13.54 2.78
CA ILE A 49 10.34 -13.49 2.57
C ILE A 49 9.92 -14.78 1.85
N SER A 50 9.02 -15.57 2.44
CA SER A 50 8.59 -16.84 1.85
C SER A 50 7.67 -16.65 0.63
N ALA A 51 7.67 -17.63 -0.28
CA ALA A 51 6.80 -17.60 -1.46
C ALA A 51 5.30 -17.65 -1.10
N SER A 52 4.94 -18.29 0.02
CA SER A 52 3.56 -18.25 0.53
C SER A 52 3.16 -16.86 1.03
N PHE A 53 4.12 -16.01 1.40
CA PHE A 53 3.92 -14.60 1.72
C PHE A 53 3.74 -13.73 0.47
N GLN A 54 4.18 -14.20 -0.70
CA GLN A 54 3.97 -13.52 -1.99
C GLN A 54 2.56 -13.73 -2.56
N ASN A 55 1.74 -14.54 -1.88
CA ASN A 55 0.35 -14.76 -2.23
C ASN A 55 -0.58 -14.12 -1.18
N PRO A 56 -0.49 -12.80 -0.90
CA PRO A 56 -1.66 -12.15 -0.36
C PRO A 56 -2.73 -12.36 -1.40
N THR A 57 -3.85 -12.93 -1.00
CA THR A 57 -5.08 -12.40 -1.54
C THR A 57 -5.01 -10.91 -1.22
N LEU A 58 -4.56 -10.09 -2.18
CA LEU A 58 -4.88 -8.67 -2.24
C LEU A 58 -6.40 -8.65 -2.42
N GLN A 59 -7.13 -9.04 -1.36
CA GLN A 59 -8.54 -8.75 -1.24
C GLN A 59 -8.55 -7.24 -1.37
N TYR A 60 -9.13 -6.75 -2.47
CA TYR A 60 -9.51 -5.37 -2.60
C TYR A 60 -10.02 -4.91 -1.23
N PRO A 61 -9.31 -4.00 -0.51
CA PRO A 61 -9.68 -3.67 0.84
C PRO A 61 -11.09 -3.09 0.77
N ARG A 62 -12.02 -3.72 1.49
CA ARG A 62 -13.42 -3.27 1.53
C ARG A 62 -13.43 -1.81 1.96
N LYS A 63 -14.24 -1.00 1.26
CA LYS A 63 -14.59 0.36 1.67
C LYS A 63 -14.94 0.33 3.16
N THR A 64 -14.14 0.98 3.99
CA THR A 64 -14.65 1.45 5.28
C THR A 64 -15.52 2.67 4.97
N PRO A 65 -16.76 2.72 5.47
CA PRO A 65 -17.69 3.81 5.22
C PRO A 65 -17.21 5.13 5.81
#